data_AF-A0A1G7RZI6-F1
#
_entry.id   AF-A0A1G7RZI6-F1
#
_cell.length_a   1.000
_cell.length_b   1.000
_cell.length_c   1.000
_cell.angle_alpha   90.00
_cell.angle_beta   90.00
_cell.angle_gamma   90.00
#
_symmetry.space_group_name_H-M   'P 1'
#
loop_
_entity.id
_entity.type
_entity.pdbx_description
1 polymer ?
#
loop_
_entity_poly.entity_id
_entity_poly.type
_entity_poly.pdbx_seq_one_letter_code
_entity_poly.pdbx_strand_id
1 'polypeptide(L)' 'MGAALTLARALGVNALIAAELLPEIEAVMVRKLNEQMAERSTTMTPI' A
#
# COMPACT_ATOMS: atom_id res chain seq x y z
N MET A 1 -7.02 3.76 -6.82
CA MET A 1 -8.19 3.07 -6.22
C MET A 1 -8.69 1.87 -7.04
N GLY A 2 -8.80 1.91 -8.38
CA GLY A 2 -9.35 0.78 -9.16
C GLY A 2 -8.44 -0.44 -9.36
N ALA A 3 -7.11 -0.29 -9.33
CA ALA A 3 -6.18 -1.38 -9.68
C ALA A 3 -6.29 -2.59 -8.74
N ALA A 4 -6.43 -2.36 -7.43
CA ALA A 4 -6.58 -3.44 -6.45
C ALA A 4 -7.91 -4.20 -6.61
N LEU A 5 -9.00 -3.50 -6.97
CA LEU A 5 -10.29 -4.14 -7.27
C LEU A 5 -10.25 -4.94 -8.57
N THR A 6 -9.52 -4.46 -9.59
CA THR A 6 -9.27 -5.20 -10.83
C THR A 6 -8.48 -6.47 -10.56
N LEU A 7 -7.43 -6.38 -9.73
CA LEU A 7 -6.66 -7.55 -9.31
C LEU A 7 -7.50 -8.52 -8.48
N ALA A 8 -8.30 -8.03 -7.53
CA ALA A 8 -9.21 -8.85 -6.74
C ALA A 8 -10.15 -9.65 -7.65
N ARG A 9 -10.76 -9.00 -8.65
CA ARG A 9 -11.59 -9.68 -9.65
C ARG A 9 -10.83 -10.73 -10.45
N ALA A 10 -9.60 -10.43 -10.89
CA ALA A 10 -8.76 -11.37 -11.64
C ALA A 10 -8.36 -12.61 -10.81
N LEU A 11 -8.19 -12.44 -9.50
CA LEU A 11 -7.86 -13.51 -8.56
C LEU A 11 -9.09 -14.28 -8.05
N GLY A 12 -10.30 -13.93 -8.51
CA GLY A 12 -11.56 -14.53 -8.03
C GLY A 12 -11.96 -14.10 -6.62
N VAL A 13 -11.35 -13.05 -6.08
CA VAL A 13 -11.68 -12.46 -4.80
C VAL A 13 -12.92 -11.57 -4.95
N ASN A 14 -13.84 -11.66 -3.99
CA ASN A 14 -15.02 -10.81 -3.97
C ASN A 14 -14.60 -9.32 -3.88
N ALA A 15 -15.00 -8.54 -4.88
CA ALA A 15 -14.61 -7.14 -5.00
C ALA A 15 -15.16 -6.25 -3.87
N LEU A 16 -16.32 -6.58 -3.29
CA LEU A 16 -16.87 -5.84 -2.14
C LEU A 16 -16.01 -6.08 -0.91
N ILE A 17 -15.63 -7.33 -0.65
CA ILE A 17 -14.73 -7.66 0.48
C ILE A 17 -13.37 -6.96 0.30
N ALA A 18 -12.84 -6.96 -0.93
CA ALA A 18 -11.61 -6.23 -1.22
C ALA A 18 -11.75 -4.71 -1.02
N ALA A 19 -12.91 -4.13 -1.36
CA ALA A 19 -13.20 -2.71 -1.17
C ALA A 19 -13.24 -2.30 0.31
N GLU A 20 -13.79 -3.15 1.18
CA GLU A 20 -13.83 -2.90 2.63
C GLU A 20 -12.43 -2.93 3.27
N LEU A 21 -11.54 -3.81 2.78
CA LEU A 21 -10.19 -3.97 3.33
C LEU A 21 -9.16 -3.02 2.70
N LEU A 22 -9.48 -2.44 1.54
CA LEU A 22 -8.59 -1.56 0.79
C LEU A 22 -8.07 -0.35 1.58
N PRO A 23 -8.90 0.38 2.36
CA PRO A 23 -8.44 1.52 3.15
C PRO A 23 -7.33 1.17 4.15
N GLU A 24 -7.44 0.04 4.84
CA GLU A 24 -6.43 -0.41 5.81
C GLU A 24 -5.12 -0.79 5.10
N ILE A 25 -5.20 -1.44 3.95
CA ILE A 25 -4.03 -1.78 3.13
C ILE A 25 -3.34 -0.51 2.64
N GLU A 26 -4.09 0.49 2.17
CA GLU A 26 -3.56 1.79 1.76
C GLU A 26 -2.86 2.50 2.94
N ALA A 27 -3.45 2.48 4.13
CA ALA A 27 -2.86 3.07 5.33
C ALA A 27 -1.51 2.42 5.70
N VAL A 28 -1.45 1.08 5.67
CA VAL A 28 -0.21 0.34 5.90
C VAL A 28 0.83 0.64 4.81
N MET A 29 0.41 0.68 3.55
CA MET A 29 1.30 1.00 2.42
C MET A 29 1.91 2.40 2.57
N VAL A 30 1.11 3.42 2.89
CA VAL A 30 1.60 4.79 3.14
C VAL A 30 2.58 4.82 4.30
N ARG A 31 2.24 4.18 5.43
CA ARG A 31 3.13 4.11 6.59
C ARG A 31 4.47 3.46 6.23
N LYS A 32 4.45 2.32 5.53
CA LYS A 32 5.66 1.60 5.10
C LYS A 32 6.49 2.38 4.10
N LEU A 33 5.86 3.06 3.13
CA LEU A 33 6.56 3.93 2.20
C LEU A 33 7.25 5.08 2.92
N ASN A 34 6.56 5.71 3.86
CA ASN A 34 7.11 6.80 4.68
C ASN A 34 8.27 6.31 5.56
N GLU A 35 8.13 5.14 6.21
CA GLU A 35 9.21 4.50 6.98
C GLU A 35 10.45 4.28 6.10
N GLN A 36 10.31 3.68 4.92
CA GLN A 36 11.43 3.45 4.02
C GLN A 36 12.06 4.76 3.51
N MET A 37 11.27 5.81 3.29
CA MET A 37 11.80 7.13 2.92
C MET A 37 12.60 7.75 4.07
N ALA A 38 12.12 7.62 5.31
CA ALA A 38 12.83 8.08 6.49
C ALA A 38 14.14 7.29 6.71
N GLU A 39 14.10 5.97 6.57
CA GLU A 39 15.29 5.11 6.58
C GLU A 39 16.31 5.55 5.52
N ARG A 40 15.87 5.72 4.26
CA ARG A 40 16.73 6.20 3.17
C ARG A 40 17.31 7.58 3.43
N SER A 41 16.51 8.50 3.98
CA SER A 41 16.95 9.84 4.35
C SER A 41 17.95 9.84 5.51
N THR A 42 17.89 8.84 6.41
CA THR A 42 18.85 8.70 7.51
C THR A 42 20.14 8.01 7.06
N THR A 43 20.09 7.10 6.07
CA THR A 43 21.29 6.49 5.47
C THR A 43 22.04 7.41 4.51
N MET A 44 21.43 8.53 4.12
CA MET A 44 22.10 9.61 3.38
C MET A 44 22.56 10.67 4.39
N THR A 45 23.49 10.31 5.28
CA THR A 45 24.20 11.33 6.05
C THR A 45 25.09 12.17 5.15
N PRO A 46 25.19 13.48 5.43
CA PRO A 46 25.84 14.46 4.58
C PRO A 46 27.38 14.45 4.81
N ILE A 47 28.12 14.83 3.76
CA ILE A 47 29.45 15.44 3.90
C ILE A 47 29.32 16.84 4.48
#